data_AF-E0NFM4-F1
#
_entry.id   AF-E0NFM4-F1
#
_cell.length_a   1.000
_cell.length_b   1.000
_cell.length_c   1.000
_cell.angle_alpha   90.00
_cell.angle_beta   90.00
_cell.angle_gamma   90.00
#
_symmetry.space_group_name_H-M   'P 1'
#
loop_
_entity.id
_entity.type
_entity.pdbx_description
1 polymer ?
#
loop_
_entity_poly.entity_id
_entity_poly.type
_entity_poly.pdbx_seq_one_letter_code
_entity_poly.pdbx_strand_id
1 'polypeptide(L)'
;MKRNLDENRLFWTNDANDQVGQILYSPMPDHATLICEEVLVNPQFRGRGIGGKIMADFVEFAKEREQKIYPLCPFALKYFQNHPELAGMNMHEQITAEKVKNLINRK
;
A
#
# COMPACT_ATOMS: atom_id res chain seq x y z
N MET A 1 -1.17 6.01 16.58
CA MET A 1 -0.64 4.95 15.68
C MET A 1 0.68 5.43 15.14
N LYS A 2 1.72 4.61 15.24
CA LYS A 2 3.07 4.95 14.77
C LYS A 2 3.43 4.11 13.55
N ARG A 3 3.91 4.76 12.49
CA ARG A 3 4.42 4.12 11.26
C ARG A 3 5.85 3.63 11.47
N ASN A 4 6.14 2.42 11.04
CA ASN A 4 7.47 1.80 11.06
C ASN A 4 7.77 1.21 9.67
N LEU A 5 9.05 1.22 9.29
CA LEU A 5 9.53 0.78 7.99
C LEU A 5 10.54 -0.35 8.17
N ASP A 6 10.38 -1.41 7.37
CA ASP A 6 11.23 -2.59 7.34
C ASP A 6 11.36 -3.05 5.87
N GLU A 7 12.45 -2.69 5.20
CA GLU A 7 12.68 -2.93 3.77
C GLU A 7 11.49 -2.55 2.85
N ASN A 8 10.72 -3.56 2.46
CA ASN A 8 9.58 -3.53 1.54
C ASN A 8 8.23 -3.68 2.29
N ARG A 9 8.24 -3.37 3.59
CA ARG A 9 7.10 -3.48 4.49
C ARG A 9 6.95 -2.20 5.30
N LEU A 10 5.74 -1.67 5.30
CA LEU A 10 5.30 -0.70 6.29
C LEU A 10 4.38 -1.38 7.28
N PHE A 11 4.54 -1.07 8.56
CA PHE A 11 3.65 -1.57 9.60
C PHE A 11 3.39 -0.51 10.65
N TRP A 12 2.21 -0.58 11.24
CA TRP A 12 1.75 0.41 12.22
C TRP A 12 1.53 -0.25 13.56
N THR A 13 1.92 0.46 14.62
CA THR A 13 1.70 0.05 16.01
C THR A 13 0.78 1.01 16.76
N ASN A 14 0.07 0.49 17.77
CA ASN A 14 -0.66 1.31 18.75
C ASN A 14 0.30 1.85 19.83
N ASP A 15 -0.24 2.56 20.83
CA ASP A 15 0.56 3.14 21.92
C ASP A 15 1.13 2.07 22.88
N ALA A 16 0.56 0.85 22.86
CA ALA A 16 1.08 -0.32 23.56
C ALA A 16 2.13 -1.12 22.77
N ASN A 17 2.53 -0.62 21.58
CA ASN A 17 3.43 -1.28 20.63
C ASN A 17 2.88 -2.56 19.95
N ASP A 18 1.59 -2.83 20.03
CA ASP A 18 0.98 -3.92 19.26
C ASP A 18 0.88 -3.55 17.78
N GLN A 19 1.26 -4.47 16.89
CA GLN A 19 1.07 -4.30 15.45
C GLN A 19 -0.43 -4.34 15.10
N VAL A 20 -0.94 -3.22 14.58
CA VAL A 20 -2.35 -3.08 14.19
C VAL A 20 -2.61 -3.36 12.71
N GLY A 21 -1.59 -3.22 11.87
CA GLY A 21 -1.68 -3.50 10.44
C GLY A 21 -0.34 -3.37 9.72
N GLN A 22 -0.31 -3.83 8.48
CA GLN A 22 0.87 -3.77 7.62
C GLN A 22 0.48 -3.66 6.15
N ILE A 23 1.42 -3.15 5.36
CA ILE A 23 1.40 -3.12 3.91
C ILE A 23 2.73 -3.69 3.42
N LEU A 24 2.65 -4.70 2.55
CA LEU A 24 3.78 -5.19 1.78
C LEU A 24 3.76 -4.52 0.41
N TYR A 25 4.91 -4.02 -0.03
CA TYR A 25 5.05 -3.37 -1.32
C TYR A 25 6.36 -3.70 -2.00
N SER A 26 6.39 -3.64 -3.33
CA SER A 26 7.61 -3.74 -4.12
C SER A 26 7.81 -2.50 -4.99
N PRO A 27 9.01 -1.90 -5.02
CA PRO A 27 9.30 -0.86 -5.99
C PRO A 27 9.39 -1.48 -7.41
N MET A 28 8.91 -0.73 -8.41
CA MET A 28 9.19 -1.02 -9.80
C MET A 28 10.67 -0.72 -10.15
N PRO A 29 11.23 -1.32 -11.21
CA PRO A 29 12.61 -1.06 -11.64
C PRO A 29 12.89 0.40 -12.03
N ASP A 30 11.86 1.14 -12.45
CA ASP A 30 11.97 2.57 -12.75
C ASP A 30 11.97 3.46 -11.50
N HIS A 31 11.79 2.87 -10.31
CA HIS A 31 11.66 3.54 -9.02
C HIS A 31 10.57 4.62 -8.96
N ALA A 32 9.67 4.68 -9.94
CA ALA A 32 8.60 5.68 -10.00
C ALA A 32 7.29 5.15 -9.40
N THR A 33 7.15 3.84 -9.25
CA THR A 33 5.91 3.19 -8.79
C THR A 33 6.17 2.17 -7.69
N LEU A 34 5.35 2.18 -6.64
CA LEU A 34 5.27 1.16 -5.61
C LEU A 34 4.09 0.23 -5.88
N ILE A 35 4.35 -1.07 -6.01
CA ILE A 35 3.32 -2.11 -6.15
C ILE A 35 2.85 -2.48 -4.74
N CYS A 36 1.61 -2.15 -4.39
CA CYS A 36 0.99 -2.55 -3.12
C CYS A 36 0.49 -4.00 -3.24
N GLU A 37 1.25 -4.95 -2.72
CA GLU A 37 0.99 -6.39 -2.86
C GLU A 37 -0.05 -6.87 -1.86
N GLU A 38 0.05 -6.41 -0.62
CA GLU A 38 -0.79 -6.88 0.47
C GLU A 38 -1.11 -5.75 1.44
N VAL A 39 -2.37 -5.71 1.89
CA VAL A 39 -2.83 -4.85 2.98
C VAL A 39 -3.47 -5.74 4.04
N LEU A 40 -2.86 -5.81 5.23
CA LEU A 40 -3.37 -6.58 6.35
C LEU A 40 -3.68 -5.69 7.55
N VAL A 41 -4.82 -5.97 8.17
CA VAL A 41 -5.20 -5.43 9.48
C VAL A 41 -5.29 -6.59 10.46
N ASN A 42 -4.62 -6.44 11.61
CA ASN A 42 -4.65 -7.43 12.67
C ASN A 42 -6.12 -7.70 13.06
N PRO A 43 -6.57 -8.97 13.08
CA PRO A 43 -7.95 -9.36 13.37
C PRO A 43 -8.55 -8.70 14.61
N GLN A 44 -7.75 -8.54 15.68
CA GLN A 44 -8.19 -7.94 16.95
C GLN A 44 -8.61 -6.47 16.81
N PHE A 45 -8.13 -5.78 15.78
CA PHE A 45 -8.38 -4.36 15.55
C PHE A 45 -9.23 -4.08 14.31
N ARG A 46 -9.78 -5.11 13.65
CA ARG A 46 -10.70 -4.96 12.51
C ARG A 46 -12.01 -4.25 12.91
N GLY A 47 -12.71 -3.72 11.91
CA GLY A 47 -13.96 -2.97 12.12
C GLY A 47 -13.79 -1.54 12.63
N ARG A 48 -12.55 -1.08 12.82
CA ARG A 48 -12.23 0.27 13.37
C ARG A 48 -11.72 1.26 12.32
N GLY A 49 -11.90 0.96 11.03
CA GLY A 49 -11.42 1.78 9.92
C GLY A 49 -9.89 1.81 9.73
N ILE A 50 -9.15 0.90 10.38
CA ILE A 50 -7.67 0.89 10.34
C ILE A 50 -7.13 0.71 8.94
N GLY A 51 -7.75 -0.16 8.13
CA GLY A 51 -7.33 -0.39 6.74
C GLY A 51 -7.30 0.89 5.90
N GLY A 52 -8.29 1.78 6.08
CA GLY A 52 -8.30 3.08 5.41
C GLY A 52 -7.19 4.00 5.92
N LYS A 53 -6.94 4.01 7.23
CA LYS A 53 -5.90 4.85 7.84
C LYS A 53 -4.49 4.46 7.38
N ILE A 54 -4.19 3.16 7.35
CA ILE A 54 -2.87 2.69 6.89
C ILE A 54 -2.70 2.89 5.37
N MET A 55 -3.78 2.81 4.59
CA MET A 55 -3.73 3.14 3.15
C MET A 55 -3.52 4.63 2.90
N ALA A 56 -4.20 5.50 3.65
CA ALA A 56 -3.99 6.95 3.55
C ALA A 56 -2.53 7.32 3.86
N ASP A 57 -1.98 6.74 4.92
CA ASP A 57 -0.58 6.93 5.31
C ASP A 57 0.41 6.32 4.30
N PHE A 58 0.06 5.20 3.66
CA PHE A 58 0.85 4.65 2.55
C PHE A 58 0.84 5.53 1.30
N VAL A 59 -0.28 6.19 1.00
CA VAL A 59 -0.36 7.19 -0.08
C VAL A 59 0.53 8.39 0.24
N GLU A 60 0.55 8.84 1.49
CA GLU A 60 1.46 9.90 1.95
C GLU A 60 2.93 9.48 1.80
N PHE A 61 3.27 8.27 2.24
CA PHE A 61 4.60 7.68 2.07
C PHE A 61 5.07 7.65 0.61
N ALA A 62 4.16 7.36 -0.33
CA ALA A 62 4.45 7.38 -1.76
C ALA A 62 4.65 8.82 -2.26
N LYS A 63 3.80 9.77 -1.82
CA LYS A 63 3.95 11.21 -2.15
C LYS A 63 5.26 11.80 -1.67
N GLU A 64 5.68 11.48 -0.43
CA GLU A 64 6.95 11.92 0.15
C GLU A 64 8.16 11.49 -0.69
N ARG A 65 8.02 10.41 -1.47
CA ARG A 65 9.06 9.87 -2.36
C ARG A 65 8.87 10.22 -3.83
N GLU A 66 7.86 11.04 -4.15
CA GLU A 66 7.48 11.35 -5.54
C GLU A 66 7.13 10.09 -6.35
N GLN A 67 6.65 9.04 -5.66
CA GLN A 67 6.27 7.76 -6.24
C GLN A 67 4.75 7.64 -6.33
N LYS A 68 4.29 6.89 -7.34
CA LYS A 68 2.90 6.50 -7.50
C LYS A 68 2.67 5.09 -6.96
N ILE A 69 1.41 4.65 -6.91
CA ILE A 69 1.03 3.34 -6.38
C ILE A 69 0.33 2.52 -7.46
N TYR A 70 0.77 1.28 -7.64
CA TYR A 70 0.02 0.24 -8.33
C TYR A 70 -0.69 -0.65 -7.28
N PRO A 71 -2.03 -0.60 -7.16
CA PRO A 71 -2.76 -1.37 -6.15
C PRO A 71 -3.01 -2.81 -6.60
N LEU A 72 -2.03 -3.69 -6.42
CA LEU A 72 -2.18 -5.12 -6.74
C LEU A 72 -3.14 -5.83 -5.77
N CYS A 73 -3.09 -5.46 -4.48
CA CYS A 73 -4.02 -5.96 -3.48
C CYS A 73 -5.47 -5.51 -3.78
N PRO A 74 -6.47 -6.40 -3.75
CA PRO A 74 -7.87 -6.03 -3.95
C PRO A 74 -8.37 -4.96 -2.97
N PHE A 75 -7.86 -4.97 -1.74
CA PHE A 75 -8.20 -3.95 -0.75
C PHE A 75 -7.69 -2.57 -1.16
N ALA A 76 -6.44 -2.49 -1.62
CA ALA A 76 -5.85 -1.24 -2.11
C ALA A 76 -6.61 -0.73 -3.35
N LEU A 77 -6.99 -1.63 -4.27
CA LEU A 77 -7.76 -1.25 -5.45
C LEU A 77 -9.12 -0.65 -5.05
N LYS A 78 -9.83 -1.32 -4.14
CA LYS A 78 -11.10 -0.82 -3.59
C LYS A 78 -10.93 0.51 -2.86
N TYR A 79 -9.81 0.70 -2.16
CA TYR A 79 -9.49 1.97 -1.52
C TYR A 79 -9.41 3.10 -2.56
N PHE A 80 -8.65 2.93 -3.64
CA PHE A 80 -8.58 3.95 -4.71
C PHE A 80 -9.92 4.17 -5.42
N GLN A 81 -10.72 3.13 -5.64
CA GLN A 81 -12.07 3.28 -6.22
C GLN A 81 -12.99 4.16 -5.35
N ASN A 82 -12.84 4.09 -4.03
CA ASN A 82 -13.61 4.91 -3.10
C ASN A 82 -13.03 6.32 -2.89
N HIS A 83 -11.84 6.61 -3.41
CA HIS A 83 -11.12 7.88 -3.26
C HIS A 83 -10.70 8.42 -4.64
N PRO A 84 -11.67 8.86 -5.48
CA PRO A 84 -11.38 9.34 -6.83
C PRO A 84 -10.43 10.54 -6.86
N GLU A 85 -10.34 11.32 -5.79
CA GLU A 85 -9.37 12.40 -5.62
C GLU A 85 -7.91 11.92 -5.65
N LEU A 86 -7.67 10.63 -5.41
CA LEU A 86 -6.36 10.00 -5.47
C LEU A 86 -6.07 9.36 -6.84
N ALA A 87 -6.91 9.57 -7.86
CA ALA A 87 -6.73 8.98 -9.19
C ALA A 87 -5.34 9.25 -9.79
N GLY A 88 -4.77 10.44 -9.57
CA GLY A 88 -3.41 10.79 -10.03
C GLY A 88 -2.28 9.95 -9.41
N MET A 89 -2.53 9.32 -8.26
CA MET A 89 -1.61 8.42 -7.58
C MET A 89 -1.77 6.96 -8.00
N ASN A 90 -2.88 6.59 -8.66
CA ASN A 90 -3.22 5.23 -9.03
C ASN A 90 -2.68 4.87 -10.42
N MET A 91 -1.83 3.84 -10.49
CA MET A 91 -1.23 3.34 -11.73
C MET A 91 -1.91 2.08 -12.28
N HIS A 92 -3.00 1.61 -11.68
CA HIS A 92 -3.68 0.36 -12.08
C HIS A 92 -4.06 0.31 -13.56
N GLU A 93 -4.48 1.43 -14.15
CA GLU A 93 -4.89 1.52 -15.56
C GLU A 93 -3.72 1.88 -16.50
N GLN A 94 -2.59 2.34 -15.95
CA GLN A 94 -1.44 2.83 -16.71
C GLN A 94 -0.36 1.75 -16.90
N ILE A 95 -0.44 0.64 -16.15
CA ILE A 95 0.53 -0.44 -16.16
C ILE A 95 -0.21 -1.75 -16.38
N THR A 96 0.26 -2.58 -17.32
CA THR A 96 -0.38 -3.87 -17.56
C THR A 96 -0.19 -4.82 -16.38
N ALA A 97 -1.24 -5.55 -16.02
CA ALA A 97 -1.19 -6.57 -14.97
C ALA A 97 -0.11 -7.63 -15.26
N GLU A 98 0.16 -7.92 -16.53
CA GLU A 98 1.21 -8.86 -16.94
C GLU A 98 2.62 -8.35 -16.60
N LYS A 99 2.90 -7.06 -16.84
CA LYS A 99 4.18 -6.44 -16.45
C LYS A 99 4.38 -6.54 -14.93
N VAL A 100 3.33 -6.29 -14.15
CA VAL A 100 3.39 -6.39 -12.68
C VAL A 100 3.62 -7.84 -12.23
N LYS A 101 2.84 -8.79 -12.75
CA LYS A 101 2.99 -10.22 -12.42
C LYS A 101 4.39 -10.74 -12.73
N ASN A 102 4.94 -10.38 -13.88
CA ASN A 102 6.29 -10.76 -14.27
C ASN A 102 7.37 -10.15 -13.37
N LEU A 103 7.12 -8.98 -12.75
CA LEU A 103 8.05 -8.37 -11.80
C LEU A 103 7.99 -9.04 -10.43
N ILE A 104 6.79 -9.32 -9.92
CA ILE A 104 6.62 -9.95 -8.61
C ILE A 104 7.10 -11.41 -8.62
N ASN A 105 6.82 -12.17 -9.69
CA ASN A 105 7.19 -13.58 -9.80
C ASN A 105 8.69 -13.83 -10.08
N ARG A 106 9.50 -12.78 -10.27
CA ARG A 106 10.96 -12.88 -10.47
C ARG A 106 11.76 -12.86 -9.17
N LYS A 107 11.11 -12.63 -8.03
CA LYS A 107 11.70 -12.79 -6.70
C LYS A 107 11.68 -14.25 -6.29
#